data_AF-A0A965JW31-F1
#
_entry.id   AF-A0A965JW31-F1
#
_cell.length_a   1.000
_cell.length_b   1.000
_cell.length_c   1.000
_cell.angle_alpha   90.00
_cell.angle_beta   90.00
_cell.angle_gamma   90.00
#
_symmetry.space_group_name_H-M   'P 1'
#
loop_
_entity.id
_entity.type
_entity.pdbx_description
1 polymer ?
#
loop_
_entity_poly.entity_id
_entity_poly.type
_entity_poly.pdbx_seq_one_letter_code
_entity_poly.pdbx_strand_id
1 'polypeptide(L)'
;MLFVALSFLIITNLATYFYLQKTKAQNLIFAERIKNLDSDLISQNKKLKTLEEDNNDLRNFKGRYEHAQTEINGLYKEKDKYLEQINSLNYKILEFNKQSELLNQDVKRLEKEKLEWEKSRAAVLAQLSEDLIKKNHEQQLKLTSSNQENIAKITENLFKDFENVITKITNLDEKVAKSEEISAQIKNALLTPKAAGDISEITLENILKASGLKEKDSRDGVGDYILQSHFSTANQEGKRPDAILFLPDNNIVIIDSKSSSHFIDLFEARKQKDAELEKNILAKLKESMRKHAESLKKRNYAKF
;
A
#
# COMPACT_ATOMS: atom_id res chain seq x y z
N MET A 1 -66.37 181.50 9.50
CA MET A 1 -66.72 180.15 8.99
C MET A 1 -65.60 179.44 8.20
N LEU A 2 -64.53 180.09 7.71
CA LEU A 2 -63.49 179.38 6.92
C LEU A 2 -62.38 178.69 7.76
N PHE A 3 -62.07 179.19 8.97
CA PHE A 3 -60.92 178.71 9.75
C PHE A 3 -61.14 177.34 10.44
N VAL A 4 -62.38 176.98 10.75
CA VAL A 4 -62.72 175.72 11.45
C VAL A 4 -62.71 174.52 10.49
N ALA A 5 -63.02 174.72 9.21
CA ALA A 5 -63.01 173.66 8.20
C ALA A 5 -61.57 173.25 7.80
N LEU A 6 -60.65 174.20 7.76
CA LEU A 6 -59.25 173.95 7.40
C LEU A 6 -58.51 173.18 8.51
N SER A 7 -58.79 173.47 9.78
CA SER A 7 -58.21 172.71 10.90
C SER A 7 -58.72 171.27 10.94
N PHE A 8 -59.99 171.03 10.61
CA PHE A 8 -60.56 169.69 10.55
C PHE A 8 -59.92 168.84 9.44
N LEU A 9 -59.67 169.42 8.25
CA LEU A 9 -59.04 168.73 7.13
C LEU A 9 -57.57 168.33 7.42
N ILE A 10 -56.86 169.17 8.18
CA ILE A 10 -55.48 168.89 8.61
C ILE A 10 -55.48 167.77 9.66
N ILE A 11 -56.40 167.81 10.63
CA ILE A 11 -56.53 166.78 11.66
C ILE A 11 -56.91 165.43 11.05
N THR A 12 -57.84 165.39 10.08
CA THR A 12 -58.23 164.16 9.40
C THR A 12 -57.10 163.58 8.56
N ASN A 13 -56.34 164.42 7.82
CA ASN A 13 -55.18 163.96 7.06
C ASN A 13 -54.07 163.42 7.97
N LEU A 14 -53.84 164.07 9.12
CA LEU A 14 -52.86 163.61 10.10
C LEU A 14 -53.29 162.29 10.74
N ALA A 15 -54.59 162.13 11.03
CA ALA A 15 -55.15 160.89 11.56
C ALA A 15 -55.08 159.74 10.54
N THR A 16 -55.37 159.99 9.26
CA THR A 16 -55.19 158.99 8.20
C THR A 16 -53.72 158.64 7.99
N TYR A 17 -52.81 159.61 8.08
CA TYR A 17 -51.37 159.36 8.00
C TYR A 17 -50.87 158.52 9.18
N PHE A 18 -51.31 158.82 10.40
CA PHE A 18 -51.00 158.01 11.60
C PHE A 18 -51.58 156.60 11.50
N TYR A 19 -52.81 156.46 10.98
CA TYR A 19 -53.43 155.17 10.76
C TYR A 19 -52.65 154.36 9.72
N LEU A 20 -52.27 154.96 8.58
CA LEU A 20 -51.42 154.32 7.58
C LEU A 20 -50.04 153.92 8.12
N GLN A 21 -49.42 154.74 8.96
CA GLN A 21 -48.16 154.37 9.63
C GLN A 21 -48.34 153.17 10.56
N LYS A 22 -49.43 153.14 11.35
CA LYS A 22 -49.74 152.05 12.26
C LYS A 22 -50.00 150.73 11.51
N THR A 23 -50.76 150.77 10.41
CA THR A 23 -51.03 149.60 9.57
C THR A 23 -49.76 149.11 8.87
N LYS A 24 -48.89 150.02 8.41
CA LYS A 24 -47.60 149.67 7.81
C LYS A 24 -46.66 149.02 8.84
N ALA A 25 -46.63 149.53 10.07
CA ALA A 25 -45.87 148.93 11.17
C ALA A 25 -46.40 147.54 11.56
N GLN A 26 -47.73 147.37 11.63
CA GLN A 26 -48.34 146.04 11.86
C GLN A 26 -48.01 145.07 10.73
N ASN A 27 -48.12 145.49 9.46
CA ASN A 27 -47.77 144.65 8.31
C ASN A 27 -46.29 144.27 8.30
N LEU A 28 -45.40 145.16 8.76
CA LEU A 28 -43.97 144.86 8.89
C LEU A 28 -43.73 143.77 9.95
N ILE A 29 -44.37 143.88 11.11
CA ILE A 29 -44.31 142.89 12.19
C ILE A 29 -44.87 141.53 11.74
N PHE A 30 -46.01 141.53 11.03
CA PHE A 30 -46.58 140.31 10.47
C PHE A 30 -45.67 139.70 9.41
N ALA A 31 -45.06 140.50 8.53
CA ALA A 31 -44.12 140.01 7.53
C ALA A 31 -42.87 139.38 8.17
N GLU A 32 -42.35 139.99 9.25
CA GLU A 32 -41.22 139.44 10.01
C GLU A 32 -41.60 138.13 10.71
N ARG A 33 -42.80 138.04 11.29
CA ARG A 33 -43.32 136.81 11.89
C ARG A 33 -43.51 135.70 10.86
N ILE A 34 -44.04 136.02 9.68
CA ILE A 34 -44.18 135.07 8.56
C ILE A 34 -42.81 134.58 8.11
N LYS A 35 -41.83 135.47 7.99
CA LYS A 35 -40.45 135.10 7.62
C LYS A 35 -39.80 134.18 8.65
N ASN A 36 -39.98 134.45 9.94
CA ASN A 36 -39.47 133.60 11.01
C ASN A 36 -40.15 132.22 10.99
N LEU A 37 -41.48 132.18 10.85
CA LEU A 37 -42.24 130.93 10.70
C LEU A 37 -41.78 130.11 9.48
N ASP A 38 -41.52 130.76 8.36
CA ASP A 38 -41.02 130.10 7.14
C ASP A 38 -39.60 129.55 7.36
N SER A 39 -38.73 130.30 8.04
CA SER A 39 -37.39 129.83 8.41
C SER A 39 -37.42 128.63 9.36
N ASP A 40 -38.35 128.62 10.32
CA ASP A 40 -38.56 127.50 11.23
C ASP A 40 -39.11 126.27 10.49
N LEU A 41 -40.03 126.49 9.55
CA LEU A 41 -40.61 125.42 8.71
C LEU A 41 -39.56 124.80 7.79
N ILE A 42 -38.66 125.61 7.21
CA ILE A 42 -37.50 125.13 6.44
C ILE A 42 -36.55 124.31 7.33
N SER A 43 -36.26 124.79 8.54
CA SER A 43 -35.42 124.09 9.52
C SER A 43 -36.04 122.74 9.95
N GLN A 44 -37.35 122.71 10.20
CA GLN A 44 -38.08 121.49 10.53
C GLN A 44 -38.12 120.50 9.37
N ASN A 45 -38.34 120.97 8.14
CA ASN A 45 -38.30 120.10 6.95
C ASN A 45 -36.92 119.49 6.74
N LYS A 46 -35.85 120.26 6.98
CA LYS A 46 -34.48 119.73 6.89
C LYS A 46 -34.24 118.65 7.94
N LYS A 47 -34.71 118.84 9.18
CA LYS A 47 -34.66 117.82 10.24
C LYS A 47 -35.49 116.59 9.89
N LEU A 48 -36.69 116.77 9.35
CA LEU A 48 -37.56 115.65 8.95
C LEU A 48 -36.86 114.79 7.89
N LYS A 49 -36.24 115.42 6.89
CA LYS A 49 -35.46 114.72 5.87
C LYS A 49 -34.27 113.94 6.44
N THR A 50 -33.50 114.53 7.37
CA THR A 50 -32.41 113.80 8.03
C THR A 50 -32.93 112.64 8.88
N LEU A 51 -34.06 112.80 9.57
CA LEU A 51 -34.69 111.71 10.32
C LEU A 51 -35.20 110.59 9.39
N GLU A 52 -35.70 110.92 8.20
CA GLU A 52 -36.09 109.93 7.19
C GLU A 52 -34.90 109.14 6.67
N GLU A 53 -33.77 109.81 6.40
CA GLU A 53 -32.50 109.19 6.01
C GLU A 53 -31.97 108.26 7.12
N ASP A 54 -31.91 108.73 8.36
CA ASP A 54 -31.49 107.93 9.52
C ASP A 54 -32.40 106.71 9.75
N ASN A 55 -33.71 106.84 9.55
CA ASN A 55 -34.66 105.74 9.71
C ASN A 55 -34.51 104.69 8.59
N ASN A 56 -34.21 105.13 7.37
CA ASN A 56 -33.89 104.22 6.27
C ASN A 56 -32.60 103.43 6.54
N ASP A 57 -31.57 104.11 7.04
CA ASP A 57 -30.32 103.46 7.44
C ASP A 57 -30.54 102.48 8.59
N LEU A 58 -31.31 102.86 9.61
CA LEU A 58 -31.66 101.99 10.72
C LEU A 58 -32.42 100.74 10.24
N ARG A 59 -33.32 100.89 9.27
CA ARG A 59 -34.01 99.75 8.64
C ARG A 59 -33.05 98.82 7.90
N ASN A 60 -32.08 99.38 7.17
CA ASN A 60 -31.04 98.59 6.49
C ASN A 60 -30.14 97.86 7.49
N PHE A 61 -29.72 98.52 8.58
CA PHE A 61 -28.97 97.89 9.66
C PHE A 61 -29.76 96.77 10.34
N LYS A 62 -31.04 96.99 10.62
CA LYS A 62 -31.92 95.97 11.19
C LYS A 62 -32.01 94.73 10.28
N GLY A 63 -32.20 94.92 8.97
CA GLY A 63 -32.22 93.80 8.03
C GLY A 63 -30.89 93.02 7.97
N ARG A 64 -29.75 93.71 7.98
CA ARG A 64 -28.42 93.05 8.06
C ARG A 64 -28.24 92.28 9.36
N TYR A 65 -28.71 92.85 10.48
CA TYR A 65 -28.64 92.20 11.79
C TYR A 65 -29.50 90.94 11.85
N GLU A 66 -30.73 90.99 11.34
CA GLU A 66 -31.63 89.84 11.24
C GLU A 66 -31.05 88.73 10.35
N HIS A 67 -30.41 89.10 9.23
CA HIS A 67 -29.72 88.15 8.37
C HIS A 67 -28.53 87.49 9.09
N ALA A 68 -27.67 88.27 9.74
CA ALA A 68 -26.53 87.75 10.50
C ALA A 68 -26.98 86.85 11.66
N GLN A 69 -28.07 87.19 12.37
CA GLN A 69 -28.65 86.31 13.39
C GLN A 69 -29.13 84.97 12.80
N THR A 70 -29.73 85.00 11.60
CA THR A 70 -30.18 83.78 10.91
C THR A 70 -29.00 82.90 10.51
N GLU A 71 -27.92 83.49 9.99
CA GLU A 71 -26.69 82.79 9.64
C GLU A 71 -26.01 82.17 10.87
N ILE A 72 -25.89 82.94 11.96
CA ILE A 72 -25.36 82.46 13.25
C ILE A 72 -26.19 81.26 13.75
N ASN A 73 -27.51 81.34 13.69
CA ASN A 73 -28.40 80.22 14.07
C ASN A 73 -28.22 79.01 13.15
N GLY A 74 -27.97 79.21 11.85
CA GLY A 74 -27.62 78.15 10.90
C GLY A 74 -26.31 77.45 11.28
N LEU A 75 -25.27 78.22 11.59
CA LEU A 75 -23.97 77.72 12.02
C LEU A 75 -24.05 76.95 13.35
N TYR A 76 -24.87 77.39 14.30
CA TYR A 76 -25.10 76.65 15.54
C TYR A 76 -25.73 75.27 15.27
N LYS A 77 -26.73 75.19 14.38
CA LYS A 77 -27.34 73.90 13.99
C LYS A 77 -26.34 72.96 13.30
N GLU A 78 -25.48 73.50 12.42
CA GLU A 78 -24.44 72.69 11.79
C GLU A 78 -23.41 72.20 12.79
N LYS A 79 -22.96 73.07 13.71
CA LYS A 79 -22.06 72.70 14.80
C LYS A 79 -22.64 71.56 15.63
N ASP A 80 -23.92 71.63 16.00
CA ASP A 80 -24.59 70.59 16.79
C ASP A 80 -24.63 69.26 16.02
N LYS A 81 -24.93 69.29 14.72
CA LYS A 81 -24.90 68.09 13.86
C LYS A 81 -23.51 67.46 13.78
N TYR A 82 -22.46 68.27 13.64
CA TYR A 82 -21.08 67.75 13.65
C TYR A 82 -20.70 67.18 15.02
N LEU A 83 -21.17 67.78 16.10
CA LEU A 83 -20.92 67.30 17.46
C LEU A 83 -21.58 65.95 17.71
N GLU A 84 -22.80 65.74 17.22
CA GLU A 84 -23.46 64.42 17.23
C GLU A 84 -22.69 63.38 16.40
N GLN A 85 -22.22 63.75 15.21
CA GLN A 85 -21.41 62.85 14.38
C GLN A 85 -20.10 62.45 15.07
N ILE A 86 -19.39 63.41 15.67
CA ILE A 86 -18.17 63.15 16.43
C ILE A 86 -18.44 62.19 17.59
N ASN A 87 -19.53 62.39 18.34
CA ASN A 87 -19.91 61.49 19.43
C ASN A 87 -20.20 60.07 18.92
N SER A 88 -20.90 59.94 17.80
CA SER A 88 -21.17 58.62 17.20
C SER A 88 -19.91 57.91 16.72
N LEU A 89 -18.94 58.65 16.17
CA LEU A 89 -17.67 58.12 15.71
C LEU A 89 -16.79 57.70 16.90
N ASN A 90 -16.77 58.50 17.97
CA ASN A 90 -16.05 58.17 19.19
C ASN A 90 -16.58 56.88 19.82
N TYR A 91 -17.90 56.67 19.81
CA TYR A 91 -18.49 55.40 20.27
C TYR A 91 -18.02 54.21 19.42
N LYS A 92 -18.03 54.34 18.09
CA LYS A 92 -17.55 53.29 17.19
C LYS A 92 -16.05 52.99 17.36
N ILE A 93 -15.23 54.01 17.56
CA ILE A 93 -13.79 53.85 17.84
C ILE A 93 -13.59 53.09 19.16
N LEU A 94 -14.37 53.42 20.19
CA LEU A 94 -14.30 52.73 21.48
C LEU A 94 -14.66 51.24 21.34
N GLU A 95 -15.73 50.93 20.61
CA GLU A 95 -16.15 49.56 20.33
C GLU A 95 -15.09 48.78 19.55
N PHE A 96 -14.52 49.40 18.50
CA PHE A 96 -13.47 48.79 17.69
C PHE A 96 -12.17 48.53 18.49
N ASN A 97 -11.79 49.46 19.38
CA ASN A 97 -10.65 49.29 20.26
C ASN A 97 -10.87 48.11 21.23
N LYS A 98 -12.08 48.00 21.80
CA LYS A 98 -12.44 46.88 22.67
C LYS A 98 -12.38 45.55 21.92
N GLN A 99 -12.88 45.50 20.69
CA GLN A 99 -12.82 44.28 19.86
C GLN A 99 -11.37 43.90 19.50
N SER A 100 -10.54 44.89 19.16
CA SER A 100 -9.12 44.67 18.86
C SER A 100 -8.34 44.16 20.06
N GLU A 101 -8.67 44.64 21.27
CA GLU A 101 -8.06 44.14 22.50
C GLU A 101 -8.44 42.68 22.78
N LEU A 102 -9.71 42.32 22.62
CA LEU A 102 -10.16 40.93 22.75
C LEU A 102 -9.47 40.01 21.74
N LEU A 103 -9.38 40.44 20.48
CA LEU A 103 -8.70 39.67 19.44
C LEU A 103 -7.21 39.46 19.78
N ASN A 104 -6.53 40.49 20.29
CA ASN A 104 -5.15 40.37 20.74
C ASN A 104 -4.98 39.40 21.91
N GLN A 105 -5.96 39.32 22.82
CA GLN A 105 -5.95 38.34 23.90
C GLN A 105 -6.13 36.91 23.36
N ASP A 106 -7.05 36.72 22.42
CA ASP A 106 -7.28 35.42 21.78
C ASP A 106 -6.06 34.95 20.98
N VAL A 107 -5.39 35.84 20.24
CA VAL A 107 -4.13 35.54 19.54
C VAL A 107 -3.06 35.07 20.53
N LYS A 108 -2.87 35.79 21.64
CA LYS A 108 -1.91 35.39 22.69
C LYS A 108 -2.26 34.04 23.32
N ARG A 109 -3.55 33.72 23.48
CA ARG A 109 -3.99 32.41 23.98
C ARG A 109 -3.65 31.31 22.98
N LEU A 110 -3.98 31.51 21.70
CA LEU A 110 -3.69 30.55 20.63
C LEU A 110 -2.19 30.32 20.45
N GLU A 111 -1.35 31.35 20.59
CA GLU A 111 0.11 31.19 20.55
C GLU A 111 0.63 30.29 21.68
N LYS A 112 0.09 30.43 22.90
CA LYS A 112 0.43 29.57 24.04
C LYS A 112 -0.03 28.13 23.81
N GLU A 113 -1.27 27.94 23.40
CA GLU A 113 -1.83 26.62 23.08
C GLU A 113 -1.04 25.92 21.98
N LYS A 114 -0.65 26.67 20.93
CA LYS A 114 0.21 26.15 19.87
C LYS A 114 1.57 25.70 20.40
N LEU A 115 2.21 26.49 21.26
CA LEU A 115 3.50 26.14 21.85
C LEU A 115 3.41 24.90 22.74
N GLU A 116 2.35 24.79 23.56
CA GLU A 116 2.09 23.62 24.39
C GLU A 116 1.80 22.38 23.53
N TRP A 117 1.03 22.54 22.46
CA TRP A 117 0.75 21.48 21.51
C TRP A 117 2.01 20.99 20.80
N GLU A 118 2.89 21.89 20.35
CA GLU A 118 4.16 21.51 19.72
C GLU A 118 5.08 20.72 20.67
N LYS A 119 5.16 21.15 21.94
CA LYS A 119 5.91 20.42 22.98
C LYS A 119 5.32 19.04 23.28
N SER A 120 4.00 18.97 23.45
CA SER A 120 3.28 17.71 23.69
C SER A 120 3.44 16.75 22.51
N ARG A 121 3.29 17.25 21.28
CA ARG A 121 3.49 16.47 20.06
C ARG A 121 4.90 15.90 19.97
N ALA A 122 5.92 16.69 20.27
CA ALA A 122 7.30 16.21 20.27
C ALA A 122 7.53 15.10 21.32
N ALA A 123 6.97 15.25 22.52
CA ALA A 123 7.07 14.24 23.58
C ALA A 123 6.35 12.93 23.19
N VAL A 124 5.12 13.02 22.66
CA VAL A 124 4.35 11.85 22.20
C VAL A 124 5.06 11.13 21.05
N LEU A 125 5.63 11.86 20.09
CA LEU A 125 6.40 11.27 19.00
C LEU A 125 7.67 10.58 19.49
N ALA A 126 8.38 11.18 20.45
CA ALA A 126 9.56 10.57 21.05
C ALA A 126 9.21 9.27 21.77
N GLN A 127 8.16 9.27 22.59
CA GLN A 127 7.68 8.08 23.29
C GLN A 127 7.24 6.98 22.32
N LEU A 128 6.47 7.33 21.29
CA LEU A 128 6.04 6.37 20.27
C LEU A 128 7.22 5.78 19.50
N SER A 129 8.22 6.60 19.16
CA SER A 129 9.46 6.13 18.52
C SER A 129 10.21 5.16 19.43
N GLU A 130 10.34 5.46 20.72
CA GLU A 130 11.01 4.59 21.67
C GLU A 130 10.29 3.24 21.82
N ASP A 131 8.96 3.27 21.96
CA ASP A 131 8.14 2.06 22.07
C ASP A 131 8.19 1.20 20.80
N LEU A 132 8.18 1.83 19.62
CA LEU A 132 8.33 1.14 18.34
C LEU A 132 9.70 0.49 18.20
N ILE A 133 10.78 1.17 18.60
CA ILE A 133 12.13 0.62 18.58
C ILE A 133 12.23 -0.58 19.54
N LYS A 134 11.72 -0.47 20.77
CA LYS A 134 11.69 -1.58 21.74
C LYS A 134 10.93 -2.78 21.19
N LYS A 135 9.71 -2.56 20.69
CA LYS A 135 8.88 -3.63 20.14
C LYS A 135 9.51 -4.30 18.92
N ASN A 136 10.15 -3.52 18.05
CA ASN A 136 10.89 -4.06 16.90
C ASN A 136 12.08 -4.90 17.35
N HIS A 137 12.86 -4.42 18.33
CA HIS A 137 13.99 -5.15 18.88
C HIS A 137 13.54 -6.47 19.53
N GLU A 138 12.47 -6.46 20.33
CA GLU A 138 11.89 -7.67 20.92
C GLU A 138 11.41 -8.68 19.85
N GLN A 139 10.77 -8.19 18.78
CA GLN A 139 10.34 -9.03 17.66
C GLN A 139 11.54 -9.63 16.90
N GLN A 140 12.58 -8.84 16.65
CA GLN A 140 13.82 -9.28 16.02
C GLN A 140 14.51 -10.37 16.86
N LEU A 141 14.58 -10.19 18.18
CA LEU A 141 15.14 -11.20 19.09
C LEU A 141 14.34 -12.50 19.03
N LYS A 142 13.00 -12.44 19.11
CA LYS A 142 12.14 -13.62 19.02
C LYS A 142 12.29 -14.35 17.69
N LEU A 143 12.32 -13.62 16.56
CA LEU A 143 12.55 -14.19 15.23
C LEU A 143 13.93 -14.83 15.14
N THR A 144 14.97 -14.18 15.66
CA THR A 144 16.33 -14.71 15.67
C THR A 144 16.42 -16.00 16.49
N SER A 145 15.85 -16.03 17.70
CA SER A 145 15.83 -17.23 18.53
C SER A 145 15.02 -18.36 17.89
N SER A 146 13.85 -18.07 17.32
CA SER A 146 13.05 -19.08 16.62
C SER A 146 13.78 -19.63 15.38
N ASN A 147 14.45 -18.77 14.61
CA ASN A 147 15.23 -19.20 13.46
C ASN A 147 16.44 -20.04 13.88
N GLN A 148 17.14 -19.68 14.96
CA GLN A 148 18.22 -20.50 15.51
C GLN A 148 17.73 -21.90 15.90
N GLU A 149 16.59 -21.98 16.59
CA GLU A 149 15.99 -23.27 16.97
C GLU A 149 15.58 -24.10 15.76
N ASN A 150 14.97 -23.47 14.75
CA ASN A 150 14.59 -24.14 13.51
C ASN A 150 15.81 -24.65 12.73
N ILE A 151 16.87 -23.84 12.62
CA ILE A 151 18.12 -24.24 11.98
C ILE A 151 18.76 -25.41 12.73
N ALA A 152 18.77 -25.38 14.06
CA ALA A 152 19.29 -26.49 14.86
C ALA A 152 18.50 -27.78 14.59
N LYS A 153 17.17 -27.73 14.61
CA LYS A 153 16.29 -28.88 14.31
C LYS A 153 16.49 -29.41 12.88
N ILE A 154 16.58 -28.52 11.90
CA ILE A 154 16.84 -28.92 10.50
C ILE A 154 18.21 -29.60 10.40
N THR A 155 19.23 -29.04 11.05
CA THR A 155 20.59 -29.61 11.03
C THR A 155 20.63 -30.98 11.69
N GLU A 156 19.95 -31.16 12.82
CA GLU A 156 19.83 -32.46 13.50
C GLU A 156 19.10 -33.49 12.63
N ASN A 157 17.98 -33.12 12.02
CA ASN A 157 17.24 -33.99 11.10
C ASN A 157 18.08 -34.37 9.87
N LEU A 158 18.79 -33.41 9.27
CA LEU A 158 19.71 -33.67 8.16
C LEU A 158 20.82 -34.64 8.58
N PHE A 159 21.41 -34.47 9.77
CA PHE A 159 22.44 -35.38 10.26
C PHE A 159 21.90 -36.82 10.41
N LYS A 160 20.70 -36.95 10.97
CA LYS A 160 20.02 -38.24 11.10
C LYS A 160 19.70 -38.88 9.73
N ASP A 161 19.25 -38.08 8.77
CA ASP A 161 18.99 -38.55 7.41
C ASP A 161 20.29 -38.96 6.71
N PHE A 162 21.39 -38.22 6.89
CA PHE A 162 22.71 -38.59 6.40
C PHE A 162 23.18 -39.93 7.00
N GLU A 163 23.07 -40.13 8.30
CA GLU A 163 23.38 -41.42 8.96
C GLU A 163 22.54 -42.57 8.39
N ASN A 164 21.24 -42.35 8.18
CA ASN A 164 20.36 -43.33 7.54
C ASN A 164 20.75 -43.63 6.08
N VAL A 165 21.24 -42.63 5.34
CA VAL A 165 21.73 -42.81 3.97
C VAL A 165 23.05 -43.57 3.96
N ILE A 166 24.01 -43.22 4.83
CA ILE A 166 25.29 -43.92 4.93
C ILE A 166 25.07 -45.39 5.29
N THR A 167 24.24 -45.68 6.29
CA THR A 167 23.91 -47.07 6.66
C THR A 167 23.21 -47.84 5.54
N LYS A 168 22.37 -47.18 4.73
CA LYS A 168 21.79 -47.81 3.53
C LYS A 168 22.84 -48.07 2.45
N ILE A 169 23.76 -47.14 2.22
CA ILE A 169 24.85 -47.31 1.25
C ILE A 169 25.77 -48.46 1.66
N THR A 170 26.21 -48.52 2.92
CA THR A 170 27.07 -49.61 3.40
C THR A 170 26.39 -50.97 3.30
N ASN A 171 25.10 -51.05 3.63
CA ASN A 171 24.31 -52.27 3.48
C ASN A 171 24.12 -52.66 2.00
N LEU A 172 24.01 -51.69 1.08
CA LEU A 172 23.94 -51.94 -0.35
C LEU A 172 25.29 -52.43 -0.88
N ASP A 173 26.39 -51.81 -0.51
CA ASP A 173 27.74 -52.23 -0.90
C ASP A 173 28.01 -53.68 -0.46
N GLU A 174 27.65 -54.04 0.76
CA GLU A 174 27.80 -55.42 1.26
C GLU A 174 26.93 -56.41 0.46
N LYS A 175 25.69 -56.04 0.13
CA LYS A 175 24.79 -56.88 -0.68
C LYS A 175 25.27 -57.02 -2.12
N VAL A 176 25.80 -55.95 -2.72
CA VAL A 176 26.36 -55.97 -4.07
C VAL A 176 27.59 -56.88 -4.11
N ALA A 177 28.51 -56.75 -3.16
CA ALA A 177 29.68 -57.62 -3.06
C ALA A 177 29.30 -59.10 -2.93
N LYS A 178 28.35 -59.44 -2.03
CA LYS A 178 27.82 -60.81 -1.89
C LYS A 178 27.15 -61.31 -3.16
N SER A 179 26.39 -60.46 -3.86
CA SER A 179 25.72 -60.80 -5.11
C SER A 179 26.70 -61.08 -6.25
N GLU A 180 27.79 -60.31 -6.33
CA GLU A 180 28.87 -60.54 -7.31
C GLU A 180 29.60 -61.85 -7.03
N GLU A 181 29.89 -62.17 -5.76
CA GLU A 181 30.53 -63.43 -5.37
C GLU A 181 29.67 -64.65 -5.74
N ILE A 182 28.37 -64.63 -5.40
CA ILE A 182 27.44 -65.71 -5.74
C ILE A 182 27.34 -65.86 -7.26
N SER A 183 27.25 -64.75 -8.00
CA SER A 183 27.18 -64.80 -9.47
C SER A 183 28.44 -65.38 -10.09
N ALA A 184 29.62 -65.04 -9.56
CA ALA A 184 30.89 -65.60 -10.00
C ALA A 184 31.00 -67.09 -9.68
N GLN A 185 30.56 -67.53 -8.50
CA GLN A 185 30.51 -68.94 -8.12
C GLN A 185 29.57 -69.75 -9.04
N ILE A 186 28.38 -69.23 -9.35
CA ILE A 186 27.44 -69.87 -10.29
C ILE A 186 28.05 -69.94 -11.69
N LYS A 187 28.67 -68.87 -12.18
CA LYS A 187 29.36 -68.86 -13.47
C LYS A 187 30.46 -69.94 -13.52
N ASN A 188 31.27 -70.02 -12.47
CA ASN A 188 32.36 -71.01 -12.38
C ASN A 188 31.83 -72.46 -12.29
N ALA A 189 30.72 -72.67 -11.58
CA ALA A 189 30.05 -73.97 -11.50
C ALA A 189 29.56 -74.44 -12.87
N LEU A 190 28.97 -73.54 -13.68
CA LEU A 190 28.53 -73.87 -15.04
C LEU A 190 29.66 -74.09 -16.04
N LEU A 191 30.87 -73.58 -15.78
CA LEU A 191 32.04 -73.80 -16.63
C LEU A 191 32.77 -75.13 -16.34
N THR A 192 32.60 -75.69 -15.14
CA THR A 192 33.25 -76.93 -14.73
C THR A 192 32.39 -78.14 -15.12
N PRO A 193 32.92 -79.16 -15.84
CA PRO A 193 32.11 -80.28 -16.35
C PRO A 193 31.28 -81.05 -15.31
N LYS A 194 31.82 -81.22 -14.10
CA LYS A 194 31.13 -81.92 -13.00
C LYS A 194 29.97 -81.09 -12.45
N ALA A 195 30.24 -79.85 -12.04
CA ALA A 195 29.24 -78.95 -11.48
C ALA A 195 28.18 -78.53 -12.51
N ALA A 196 28.55 -78.41 -13.79
CA ALA A 196 27.60 -78.20 -14.88
C ALA A 196 26.64 -79.40 -15.04
N GLY A 197 27.14 -80.63 -14.83
CA GLY A 197 26.35 -81.85 -14.79
C GLY A 197 25.36 -81.85 -13.62
N ASP A 198 25.86 -81.58 -12.41
CA ASP A 198 25.05 -81.49 -11.19
C ASP A 198 23.92 -80.44 -11.34
N ILE A 199 24.23 -79.28 -11.96
CA ILE A 199 23.22 -78.25 -12.25
C ILE A 199 22.20 -78.70 -13.30
N SER A 200 22.61 -79.44 -14.35
CA SER A 200 21.64 -79.98 -15.31
C SER A 200 20.70 -81.02 -14.68
N GLU A 201 21.20 -81.82 -13.74
CA GLU A 201 20.37 -82.79 -13.01
C GLU A 201 19.38 -82.08 -12.08
N ILE A 202 19.82 -81.08 -11.31
CA ILE A 202 18.94 -80.26 -10.46
C ILE A 202 17.89 -79.53 -11.32
N THR A 203 18.29 -79.02 -12.49
CA THR A 203 17.35 -78.38 -13.43
C THR A 203 16.35 -79.39 -13.96
N LEU A 204 16.79 -80.60 -14.31
CA LEU A 204 15.91 -81.68 -14.74
C LEU A 204 14.91 -82.07 -13.65
N GLU A 205 15.36 -82.22 -12.41
CA GLU A 205 14.50 -82.48 -11.24
C GLU A 205 13.44 -81.39 -11.07
N ASN A 206 13.84 -80.12 -11.15
CA ASN A 206 12.91 -78.98 -11.05
C ASN A 206 11.87 -78.98 -12.19
N ILE A 207 12.28 -79.33 -13.42
CA ILE A 207 11.36 -79.46 -14.56
C ILE A 207 10.34 -80.58 -14.33
N LEU A 208 10.79 -81.74 -13.85
CA LEU A 208 9.91 -82.88 -13.56
C LEU A 208 8.90 -82.54 -12.45
N LYS A 209 9.36 -81.93 -11.35
CA LYS A 209 8.51 -81.46 -10.24
C LYS A 209 7.51 -80.40 -10.68
N ALA A 210 7.96 -79.39 -11.45
CA ALA A 210 7.10 -78.33 -11.98
C ALA A 210 6.05 -78.87 -12.98
N SER A 211 6.36 -79.97 -13.66
CA SER A 211 5.42 -80.68 -14.55
C SER A 211 4.39 -81.53 -13.80
N GLY A 212 4.42 -81.53 -12.46
CA GLY A 212 3.48 -82.25 -11.60
C GLY A 212 3.78 -83.74 -11.42
N LEU A 213 4.94 -84.21 -11.91
CA LEU A 213 5.38 -85.59 -11.75
C LEU A 213 5.88 -85.81 -10.32
N LYS A 214 5.60 -87.00 -9.77
CA LYS A 214 6.02 -87.36 -8.41
C LYS A 214 7.28 -88.21 -8.43
N GLU A 215 8.23 -87.86 -7.57
CA GLU A 215 9.43 -88.65 -7.35
C GLU A 215 9.07 -90.00 -6.69
N LYS A 216 9.78 -91.04 -7.09
CA LYS A 216 9.59 -92.42 -6.64
C LYS A 216 10.84 -92.90 -5.90
N ASP A 217 10.68 -93.30 -4.64
CA ASP A 217 11.81 -93.72 -3.78
C ASP A 217 12.39 -95.10 -4.15
N SER A 218 11.60 -95.99 -4.75
CA SER A 218 12.02 -97.36 -5.13
C SER A 218 11.16 -97.93 -6.26
N ARG A 219 11.59 -98.99 -6.96
CA ARG A 219 10.85 -99.61 -8.09
C ARG A 219 9.41 -100.02 -7.75
N ASP A 220 9.11 -100.30 -6.49
CA ASP A 220 7.77 -100.71 -6.01
C ASP A 220 6.98 -99.56 -5.36
N GLY A 221 7.54 -98.34 -5.32
CA GLY A 221 6.88 -97.15 -4.77
C GLY A 221 5.87 -96.49 -5.71
N VAL A 222 5.05 -95.60 -5.15
CA VAL A 222 4.06 -94.78 -5.89
C VAL A 222 4.73 -93.50 -6.37
N GLY A 223 4.82 -93.31 -7.69
CA GLY A 223 5.40 -92.12 -8.31
C GLY A 223 5.72 -92.35 -9.79
N ASP A 224 6.11 -91.28 -10.47
CA ASP A 224 6.24 -91.23 -11.92
C ASP A 224 7.70 -91.29 -12.39
N TYR A 225 8.69 -90.84 -11.60
CA TYR A 225 10.10 -90.85 -12.00
C TYR A 225 11.08 -91.17 -10.87
N ILE A 226 12.26 -91.70 -11.23
CA ILE A 226 13.39 -91.98 -10.33
C ILE A 226 14.62 -91.21 -10.84
N LEU A 227 15.26 -90.44 -9.96
CA LEU A 227 16.52 -89.75 -10.26
C LEU A 227 17.72 -90.64 -9.93
N GLN A 228 18.77 -90.56 -10.75
CA GLN A 228 20.12 -90.99 -10.38
C GLN A 228 20.20 -92.38 -9.72
N SER A 229 19.46 -93.36 -10.21
CA SER A 229 19.46 -94.71 -9.63
C SER A 229 20.86 -95.33 -9.67
N HIS A 230 21.53 -95.48 -8.52
CA HIS A 230 22.72 -96.32 -8.41
C HIS A 230 22.26 -97.78 -8.41
N PHE A 231 21.95 -98.33 -9.59
CA PHE A 231 21.75 -99.76 -9.74
C PHE A 231 23.11 -100.44 -9.70
N SER A 232 23.59 -100.78 -8.50
CA SER A 232 24.74 -101.67 -8.33
C SER A 232 24.37 -103.07 -8.81
N THR A 233 24.49 -103.32 -10.11
CA THR A 233 24.41 -104.67 -10.66
C THR A 233 25.83 -105.24 -10.62
N ALA A 234 26.03 -106.29 -9.83
CA ALA A 234 27.33 -106.77 -9.37
C ALA A 234 28.27 -107.36 -10.43
N ASN A 235 28.16 -107.05 -11.74
CA ASN A 235 29.12 -107.58 -12.73
C ASN A 235 29.22 -106.88 -14.10
N GLN A 236 28.77 -105.64 -14.29
CA GLN A 236 29.06 -104.86 -15.51
C GLN A 236 29.22 -103.38 -15.16
N GLU A 237 30.25 -102.70 -15.69
CA GLU A 237 30.47 -101.25 -15.50
C GLU A 237 29.17 -100.49 -15.75
N GLY A 238 28.61 -99.96 -14.66
CA GLY A 238 27.23 -99.51 -14.58
C GLY A 238 26.97 -98.27 -15.44
N LYS A 239 26.05 -98.40 -16.40
CA LYS A 239 25.51 -97.28 -17.14
C LYS A 239 24.41 -96.65 -16.27
N ARG A 240 24.66 -95.44 -15.77
CA ARG A 240 23.73 -94.69 -14.91
C ARG A 240 23.10 -93.56 -15.72
N PRO A 241 21.80 -93.62 -16.05
CA PRO A 241 21.08 -92.48 -16.60
C PRO A 241 20.74 -91.46 -15.51
N ASP A 242 20.46 -90.21 -15.92
CA ASP A 242 20.17 -89.11 -14.99
C ASP A 242 18.76 -89.22 -14.41
N ALA A 243 17.76 -89.63 -15.22
CA ALA A 243 16.41 -89.91 -14.75
C ALA A 243 15.73 -91.06 -15.53
N ILE A 244 14.81 -91.76 -14.86
CA ILE A 244 13.95 -92.78 -15.46
C ILE A 244 12.51 -92.39 -15.18
N LEU A 245 11.70 -92.24 -16.24
CA LEU A 245 10.29 -91.89 -16.19
C LEU A 245 9.44 -93.12 -16.53
N PHE A 246 8.44 -93.39 -15.71
CA PHE A 246 7.46 -94.45 -15.90
C PHE A 246 6.18 -93.84 -16.47
N LEU A 247 5.79 -94.29 -17.65
CA LEU A 247 4.59 -93.85 -18.35
C LEU A 247 3.46 -94.89 -18.18
N PRO A 248 2.20 -94.50 -18.44
CA PRO A 248 1.09 -95.45 -18.60
C PRO A 248 1.40 -96.52 -19.66
N ASP A 249 0.75 -97.68 -19.53
CA ASP A 249 0.93 -98.85 -20.41
C ASP A 249 2.32 -99.51 -20.34
N ASN A 250 2.96 -99.48 -19.16
CA ASN A 250 4.25 -100.14 -18.90
C ASN A 250 5.41 -99.61 -19.78
N ASN A 251 5.29 -98.38 -20.28
CA ASN A 251 6.34 -97.74 -21.05
C ASN A 251 7.35 -97.04 -20.12
N ILE A 252 8.64 -97.13 -20.46
CA ILE A 252 9.72 -96.50 -19.69
C ILE A 252 10.49 -95.56 -20.61
N VAL A 253 10.75 -94.34 -20.13
CA VAL A 253 11.59 -93.35 -20.80
C VAL A 253 12.83 -93.09 -19.96
N ILE A 254 14.01 -93.22 -20.59
CA ILE A 254 15.30 -92.96 -19.94
C ILE A 254 15.80 -91.60 -20.42
N ILE A 255 16.16 -90.73 -19.48
CA ILE A 255 16.59 -89.35 -19.71
C ILE A 255 18.04 -89.21 -19.24
N ASP A 256 18.88 -88.65 -20.10
CA ASP A 256 20.27 -88.25 -19.82
C ASP A 256 20.35 -86.75 -20.12
N SER A 257 20.60 -85.93 -19.10
CA SER A 257 20.68 -84.48 -19.19
C SER A 257 22.10 -84.06 -19.53
N LYS A 258 22.24 -83.13 -20.48
CA LYS A 258 23.55 -82.63 -20.88
C LYS A 258 23.63 -81.12 -20.72
N SER A 259 24.47 -80.68 -19.77
CA SER A 259 24.97 -79.31 -19.75
C SER A 259 26.20 -79.15 -20.64
N SER A 260 26.29 -78.00 -21.33
CA SER A 260 27.44 -77.62 -22.15
C SER A 260 27.86 -76.20 -21.84
N SER A 261 29.14 -75.99 -21.53
CA SER A 261 29.74 -74.67 -21.32
C SER A 261 29.59 -73.75 -22.54
N HIS A 262 29.47 -74.34 -23.74
CA HIS A 262 29.25 -73.59 -24.98
C HIS A 262 27.94 -72.79 -25.01
N PHE A 263 26.96 -73.08 -24.13
CA PHE A 263 25.77 -72.25 -23.99
C PHE A 263 26.07 -70.88 -23.36
N ILE A 264 27.05 -70.81 -22.45
CA ILE A 264 27.50 -69.54 -21.85
C ILE A 264 28.26 -68.73 -22.90
N ASP A 265 29.20 -69.37 -23.60
CA ASP A 265 29.98 -68.74 -24.67
C ASP A 265 29.04 -68.20 -25.77
N LEU A 266 27.99 -68.95 -26.12
CA LEU A 266 26.98 -68.54 -27.10
C LEU A 266 26.18 -67.32 -26.61
N PHE A 267 25.82 -67.27 -25.33
CA PHE A 267 25.13 -66.12 -24.74
C PHE A 267 26.01 -64.87 -24.76
N GLU A 268 27.29 -65.00 -24.41
CA GLU A 268 28.27 -63.91 -24.47
C GLU A 268 28.47 -63.41 -25.92
N ALA A 269 28.60 -64.34 -26.89
CA ALA A 269 28.72 -64.02 -28.31
C ALA A 269 27.51 -63.24 -28.86
N ARG A 270 26.29 -63.67 -28.50
CA ARG A 270 25.03 -63.00 -28.87
C ARG A 270 24.93 -61.61 -28.27
N LYS A 271 25.36 -61.44 -27.02
CA LYS A 271 25.40 -60.12 -26.35
C LYS A 271 26.37 -59.17 -27.06
N GLN A 272 27.49 -59.68 -27.56
CA GLN A 272 28.50 -58.93 -28.29
C GLN A 272 28.16 -58.73 -29.79
N LYS A 273 27.09 -59.37 -30.29
CA LYS A 273 26.64 -59.35 -31.70
C LYS A 273 27.71 -59.82 -32.70
N ASP A 274 28.58 -60.74 -32.29
CA ASP A 274 29.60 -61.34 -33.15
C ASP A 274 29.07 -62.59 -33.85
N ALA A 275 28.66 -62.42 -35.12
CA ALA A 275 28.05 -63.49 -35.92
C ALA A 275 29.05 -64.61 -36.30
N GLU A 276 30.33 -64.29 -36.47
CA GLU A 276 31.36 -65.29 -36.82
C GLU A 276 31.72 -66.15 -35.60
N LEU A 277 31.84 -65.52 -34.44
CA LEU A 277 32.10 -66.21 -33.18
C LEU A 277 30.90 -67.07 -32.75
N GLU A 278 29.66 -66.58 -32.91
CA GLU A 278 28.44 -67.36 -32.70
C GLU A 278 28.41 -68.61 -33.59
N LYS A 279 28.68 -68.46 -34.89
CA LYS A 279 28.69 -69.59 -35.84
C LYS A 279 29.71 -70.66 -35.45
N ASN A 280 30.90 -70.25 -35.02
CA ASN A 280 31.95 -71.17 -34.58
C ASN A 280 31.57 -71.92 -33.29
N ILE A 281 30.96 -71.24 -32.32
CA ILE A 281 30.48 -71.88 -31.09
C ILE A 281 29.34 -72.85 -31.39
N LEU A 282 28.39 -72.49 -32.26
CA LEU A 282 27.31 -73.38 -32.68
C LEU A 282 27.85 -74.65 -33.36
N ALA A 283 28.91 -74.54 -34.16
CA ALA A 283 29.56 -75.70 -34.75
C ALA A 283 30.19 -76.62 -33.68
N LYS A 284 30.88 -76.04 -32.69
CA LYS A 284 31.46 -76.79 -31.56
C LYS A 284 30.38 -77.44 -30.69
N LEU A 285 29.30 -76.72 -30.41
CA LEU A 285 28.14 -77.24 -29.67
C LEU A 285 27.50 -78.41 -30.41
N LYS A 286 27.27 -78.27 -31.73
CA LYS A 286 26.74 -79.34 -32.57
C LYS A 286 27.62 -80.59 -32.53
N GLU A 287 28.94 -80.43 -32.63
CA GLU A 287 29.88 -81.54 -32.55
C GLU A 287 29.89 -82.20 -31.16
N SER A 288 29.85 -81.40 -30.09
CA SER A 288 29.77 -81.89 -28.72
C SER A 288 28.49 -82.70 -28.46
N MET A 289 27.34 -82.20 -28.92
CA MET A 289 26.05 -82.90 -28.83
C MET A 289 26.02 -84.16 -29.69
N ARG A 290 26.63 -84.13 -30.88
CA ARG A 290 26.76 -85.30 -31.74
C ARG A 290 27.60 -86.39 -31.07
N LYS A 291 28.78 -86.04 -30.52
CA LYS A 291 29.61 -86.98 -29.76
C LYS A 291 28.87 -87.56 -28.55
N HIS A 292 28.09 -86.73 -27.86
CA HIS A 292 27.27 -87.18 -26.75
C HIS A 292 26.19 -88.19 -27.21
N ALA A 293 25.43 -87.88 -28.28
CA ALA A 293 24.46 -88.81 -28.86
C ALA A 293 25.10 -90.14 -29.34
N GLU A 294 26.27 -90.08 -29.96
CA GLU A 294 27.04 -91.27 -30.33
C GLU A 294 27.48 -92.07 -29.09
N SER A 295 27.85 -91.39 -27.99
CA SER A 295 28.18 -92.03 -26.72
C SER A 295 26.95 -92.71 -26.08
N LEU A 296 25.76 -92.09 -26.14
CA LEU A 296 24.49 -92.67 -25.68
C LEU A 296 24.12 -93.91 -26.50
N LYS A 297 24.31 -93.86 -27.83
CA LYS A 297 24.08 -95.01 -28.72
C LYS A 297 24.98 -96.19 -28.36
N LYS A 298 26.25 -95.96 -28.01
CA LYS A 298 27.17 -97.00 -27.51
C LYS A 298 26.73 -97.57 -26.16
N ARG A 299 26.10 -96.75 -25.30
CA ARG A 299 25.57 -97.19 -24.01
C ARG A 299 24.34 -98.10 -24.16
N ASN A 300 23.60 -98.05 -25.26
CA ASN A 300 22.53 -99.02 -25.58
C ASN A 300 21.60 -99.32 -24.39
N TYR A 301 20.92 -98.27 -23.89
CA TYR A 301 19.96 -98.35 -22.80
C TYR A 301 18.71 -99.18 -23.14
N ALA A 302 18.54 -99.64 -24.40
CA ALA A 302 17.45 -100.54 -24.77
C ALA A 302 17.61 -101.98 -24.24
N LYS A 303 18.77 -102.31 -23.66
CA LYS A 303 19.02 -103.59 -22.96
C LYS A 303 18.73 -103.52 -21.45
N PHE A 304 18.17 -102.41 -20.96
CA PHE A 304 17.81 -102.19 -19.56
C PHE A 304 16.40 -102.69 -19.24
#